data_AF-A0A4Q0PJQ6-F1
#
_entry.id   AF-A0A4Q0PJQ6-F1
#
_cell.length_a   1.000
_cell.length_b   1.000
_cell.length_c   1.000
_cell.angle_alpha   90.00
_cell.angle_beta   90.00
_cell.angle_gamma   90.00
#
_symmetry.space_group_name_H-M   'P 1'
#
loop_
_entity.id
_entity.type
_entity.pdbx_description
1 polymer ?
#
loop_
_entity_poly.entity_id
_entity_poly.type
_entity_poly.pdbx_seq_one_letter_code
_entity_poly.pdbx_strand_id
1 'polypeptide(L)'
;MRNFKKILFSTLGLILLITSCQEFETDLEVENLENPNDAILASDPVALEATAGNILNSWYMTVHSTSGPGAALQTMADVSTCSWGNFGMRDLSSEPRVAFNNTTGYSNNVTSSYFNSLYSLLTDSNTLVTAVEGGTEFSEPEMILMMGKMGQALSVGYLALVFDRVWLYDADGPIGDNETGETDYATAMSYALDRLDEAISIAEGNTFILPETWLPGVNASSSTIAEILNSFGARMLVCNVRNSSEKTNINWDRVLAYTNDGITADFNITMDDITWYDLIPKTYLVYPGWGKVDMRIVNLLDPNMPSYWANDLTNLPEATSADARLETDYEYTSSNSFSPDRGLYHFSNYRYSRLDDYITEWTIPVTELSKSELDMYKAEALLNKNDLSGAASVINAGTRTTRGNLPDVEENTTEIFDAIFYERMIEFAYTGMGLSFFEMRKEDLLQEGTLLHFPVPGTSLDAIPEEYYTYGGTSGEPGKDYSTGGWR
;
A
#
# COMPACT_ATOMS: atom_id res chain seq x y z
N MET A 1 15.87 36.35 91.74
CA MET A 1 14.71 35.49 92.07
C MET A 1 13.97 35.20 90.76
N ARG A 2 14.34 34.15 90.03
CA ARG A 2 13.79 32.80 90.22
C ARG A 2 12.27 32.79 90.01
N ASN A 3 11.78 33.23 88.82
CA ASN A 3 10.42 32.94 88.31
C ASN A 3 10.16 33.28 86.81
N PHE A 4 11.18 33.60 85.99
CA PHE A 4 10.98 33.80 84.53
C PHE A 4 11.35 32.57 83.66
N LYS A 5 11.91 31.50 84.25
CA LYS A 5 12.22 30.24 83.54
C LYS A 5 11.10 29.18 83.61
N LYS A 6 9.96 29.48 84.24
CA LYS A 6 8.82 28.54 84.37
C LYS A 6 7.62 28.85 83.46
N ILE A 7 7.67 29.93 82.67
CA ILE A 7 6.60 30.28 81.72
C ILE A 7 6.93 29.81 80.29
N LEU A 8 8.20 29.50 80.00
CA LEU A 8 8.59 28.94 78.69
C LEU A 8 8.55 27.40 78.63
N PHE A 9 8.34 26.72 79.78
CA PHE A 9 8.29 25.26 79.87
C PHE A 9 6.86 24.70 80.04
N SER A 10 5.84 25.56 80.11
CA SER A 10 4.42 25.15 80.15
C SER A 10 3.67 25.41 78.84
N THR A 11 4.32 26.01 77.84
CA THR A 11 3.79 26.21 76.48
C THR A 11 4.38 25.25 75.45
N LEU A 12 5.35 24.41 75.83
CA LEU A 12 5.91 23.35 74.98
C LEU A 12 5.33 21.95 75.26
N GLY A 13 4.42 21.83 76.24
CA GLY A 13 3.73 20.59 76.59
C GLY A 13 2.29 20.47 76.07
N LEU A 14 1.80 21.47 75.31
CA LEU A 14 0.43 21.51 74.81
C LEU A 14 0.35 21.72 73.28
N ILE A 15 1.40 21.33 72.56
CA ILE A 15 1.43 21.21 71.08
C ILE A 15 1.82 19.77 70.66
N LEU A 16 1.85 18.83 71.60
CA LEU A 16 2.20 17.41 71.38
C LEU A 16 1.04 16.43 71.65
N LEU A 17 -0.22 16.93 71.60
CA LEU A 17 -1.43 16.11 71.81
C LEU A 17 -2.46 16.22 70.68
N ILE A 18 -2.01 16.57 69.46
CA ILE A 18 -2.81 16.38 68.24
C ILE A 18 -2.04 15.42 67.31
N THR A 19 -1.72 14.24 67.85
CA THR A 19 -1.37 13.04 67.08
C THR A 19 -2.44 11.98 67.36
N SER A 20 -3.61 12.15 66.74
CA SER A 20 -4.56 11.04 66.50
C SER A 20 -5.66 11.46 65.53
N CYS A 21 -5.26 12.00 64.39
CA CYS A 21 -5.93 11.61 63.15
C CYS A 21 -4.89 10.74 62.45
N GLN A 22 -4.93 9.43 62.74
CA GLN A 22 -4.62 8.49 61.68
C GLN A 22 -5.65 8.84 60.61
N GLU A 23 -5.22 9.46 59.51
CA GLU A 23 -5.87 9.14 58.26
C GLU A 23 -5.80 7.63 58.19
N PHE A 24 -6.97 7.00 58.36
CA PHE A 24 -7.20 5.71 57.77
C PHE A 24 -6.95 5.95 56.28
N GLU A 25 -5.73 5.72 55.80
CA GLU A 25 -5.52 5.30 54.42
C GLU A 25 -6.38 4.06 54.27
N THR A 26 -7.58 4.27 53.72
CA THR A 26 -8.44 3.22 53.20
C THR A 26 -8.02 2.85 51.78
N ASP A 27 -7.08 3.59 51.20
CA ASP A 27 -6.33 3.18 50.03
C ASP A 27 -5.17 2.28 50.46
N LEU A 28 -5.53 1.05 50.83
CA LEU A 28 -4.83 -0.07 50.23
C LEU A 28 -5.11 0.04 48.72
N GLU A 29 -4.34 0.86 48.00
CA GLU A 29 -4.12 0.61 46.59
C GLU A 29 -3.42 -0.75 46.51
N VAL A 30 -4.23 -1.81 46.58
CA VAL A 30 -3.85 -3.09 46.02
C VAL A 30 -3.81 -2.81 44.53
N GLU A 31 -2.62 -2.46 44.04
CA GLU A 31 -2.36 -2.35 42.62
C GLU A 31 -2.89 -3.62 41.97
N ASN A 32 -3.95 -3.48 41.18
CA ASN A 32 -4.51 -4.61 40.48
C ASN A 32 -3.52 -4.94 39.35
N LEU A 33 -2.55 -5.80 39.64
CA LEU A 33 -1.58 -6.31 38.66
C LEU A 33 -2.28 -7.06 37.49
N GLU A 34 -3.58 -7.35 37.62
CA GLU A 34 -4.43 -7.96 36.59
C GLU A 34 -5.29 -6.92 35.84
N ASN A 35 -5.25 -5.62 36.18
CA ASN A 35 -5.85 -4.60 35.33
C ASN A 35 -4.96 -4.42 34.10
N PRO A 36 -5.50 -4.58 32.87
CA PRO A 36 -4.74 -4.30 31.67
C PRO A 36 -4.24 -2.85 31.71
N ASN A 37 -2.93 -2.67 31.69
CA ASN A 37 -2.29 -1.38 31.50
C ASN A 37 -1.28 -1.50 30.35
N ASP A 38 -0.92 -0.37 29.75
CA ASP A 38 -0.09 -0.35 28.54
C ASP A 38 1.28 -1.02 28.77
N ALA A 39 1.80 -1.02 29.99
CA ALA A 39 3.06 -1.69 30.33
C ALA A 39 2.93 -3.22 30.37
N ILE A 40 1.81 -3.75 30.89
CA ILE A 40 1.51 -5.19 30.88
C ILE A 40 1.21 -5.66 29.46
N LEU A 41 0.41 -4.92 28.69
CA LEU A 41 0.09 -5.27 27.30
C LEU A 41 1.32 -5.21 26.38
N ALA A 42 2.26 -4.29 26.64
CA ALA A 42 3.51 -4.17 25.90
C ALA A 42 4.61 -5.15 26.35
N SER A 43 4.36 -5.98 27.37
CA SER A 43 5.33 -6.99 27.86
C SER A 43 4.75 -8.41 27.97
N ASP A 44 3.45 -8.59 27.73
CA ASP A 44 2.81 -9.91 27.69
C ASP A 44 3.07 -10.59 26.32
N PRO A 45 3.84 -11.70 26.29
CA PRO A 45 4.16 -12.38 25.04
C PRO A 45 2.91 -12.90 24.30
N VAL A 46 1.83 -13.23 25.00
CA VAL A 46 0.59 -13.73 24.34
C VAL A 46 -0.12 -12.60 23.61
N ALA A 47 -0.23 -11.43 24.24
CA ALA A 47 -0.84 -10.26 23.61
C ALA A 47 0.00 -9.79 22.40
N LEU A 48 1.33 -9.77 22.55
CA LEU A 48 2.24 -9.38 21.50
C LEU A 48 2.29 -10.39 20.34
N GLU A 49 2.17 -11.69 20.60
CA GLU A 49 2.04 -12.70 19.54
C GLU A 49 0.73 -12.51 18.75
N ALA A 50 -0.37 -12.15 19.42
CA ALA A 50 -1.61 -11.78 18.73
C ALA A 50 -1.46 -10.52 17.86
N THR A 51 -0.73 -9.51 18.35
CA THR A 51 -0.39 -8.31 17.57
C THR A 51 0.45 -8.67 16.34
N ALA A 52 1.46 -9.52 16.49
CA ALA A 52 2.28 -10.01 15.37
C ALA A 52 1.42 -10.71 14.31
N GLY A 53 0.47 -11.55 14.73
CA GLY A 53 -0.45 -12.21 13.82
C GLY A 53 -1.40 -11.29 13.04
N ASN A 54 -1.60 -10.07 13.53
CA ASN A 54 -2.48 -9.09 12.90
C ASN A 54 -1.76 -8.15 11.92
N ILE A 55 -0.42 -8.14 11.87
CA ILE A 55 0.37 -7.23 11.03
C ILE A 55 0.01 -7.36 9.54
N LEU A 56 0.04 -8.58 9.00
CA LEU A 56 -0.27 -8.83 7.58
C LEU A 56 -1.71 -8.49 7.23
N ASN A 57 -2.66 -8.88 8.09
CA ASN A 57 -4.07 -8.57 7.87
C ASN A 57 -4.30 -7.05 7.92
N SER A 58 -3.74 -6.35 8.89
CA SER A 58 -3.88 -4.90 9.03
C SER A 58 -3.32 -4.15 7.83
N TRP A 59 -2.15 -4.57 7.33
CA TRP A 59 -1.60 -4.05 6.08
C TRP A 59 -2.53 -4.30 4.90
N TYR A 60 -2.92 -5.56 4.69
CA TYR A 60 -3.75 -5.98 3.55
C TYR A 60 -5.09 -5.23 3.55
N MET A 61 -5.79 -5.22 4.68
CA MET A 61 -7.07 -4.53 4.82
C MET A 61 -6.97 -3.01 4.66
N THR A 62 -5.80 -2.42 4.95
CA THR A 62 -5.55 -1.00 4.71
C THR A 62 -5.41 -0.69 3.22
N VAL A 63 -4.60 -1.47 2.49
CA VAL A 63 -4.29 -1.20 1.08
C VAL A 63 -5.43 -1.61 0.14
N HIS A 64 -6.28 -2.56 0.53
CA HIS A 64 -7.46 -3.00 -0.24
C HIS A 64 -8.78 -2.35 0.21
N SER A 65 -8.71 -1.30 1.04
CA SER A 65 -9.88 -0.59 1.57
C SER A 65 -10.54 0.33 0.53
N THR A 66 -11.86 0.51 0.64
CA THR A 66 -12.60 1.57 -0.06
C THR A 66 -12.29 2.98 0.46
N SER A 67 -11.69 3.08 1.64
CA SER A 67 -11.28 4.35 2.28
C SER A 67 -9.79 4.65 2.04
N GLY A 68 -9.15 3.89 1.15
CA GLY A 68 -7.78 4.12 0.68
C GLY A 68 -7.73 4.62 -0.75
N PRO A 69 -6.54 4.98 -1.25
CA PRO A 69 -6.39 5.61 -2.56
C PRO A 69 -6.49 4.64 -3.72
N GLY A 70 -6.50 3.31 -3.50
CA GLY A 70 -6.42 2.30 -4.56
C GLY A 70 -7.40 2.50 -5.72
N ALA A 71 -8.67 2.80 -5.41
CA ALA A 71 -9.70 3.00 -6.43
C ALA A 71 -9.44 4.25 -7.26
N ALA A 72 -9.10 5.35 -6.57
CA ALA A 72 -8.73 6.60 -7.19
C ALA A 72 -7.49 6.44 -8.08
N LEU A 73 -6.42 5.82 -7.57
CA LEU A 73 -5.18 5.58 -8.30
C LEU A 73 -5.44 4.83 -9.61
N GLN A 74 -6.26 3.78 -9.58
CA GLN A 74 -6.54 3.01 -10.81
C GLN A 74 -7.36 3.78 -11.85
N THR A 75 -8.28 4.65 -11.41
CA THR A 75 -9.00 5.57 -12.32
C THR A 75 -8.14 6.75 -12.77
N MET A 76 -7.20 7.21 -11.95
CA MET A 76 -6.21 8.23 -12.33
C MET A 76 -5.25 7.71 -13.41
N ALA A 77 -5.00 6.40 -13.40
CA ALA A 77 -4.17 5.71 -14.36
C ALA A 77 -4.90 5.35 -15.66
N ASP A 78 -6.19 5.66 -15.81
CA ASP A 78 -7.04 5.26 -16.95
C ASP A 78 -6.90 3.77 -17.29
N VAL A 79 -6.97 2.92 -16.26
CA VAL A 79 -7.06 1.45 -16.39
C VAL A 79 -8.47 0.99 -16.07
N SER A 80 -9.00 1.49 -14.96
CA SER A 80 -10.42 1.42 -14.63
C SER A 80 -11.06 2.78 -14.88
N THR A 81 -12.37 2.78 -15.10
CA THR A 81 -13.16 3.99 -15.28
C THR A 81 -14.48 3.91 -14.50
N CYS A 82 -14.87 5.01 -13.87
CA CYS A 82 -16.03 5.05 -12.98
C CYS A 82 -16.56 6.48 -12.76
N SER A 83 -17.87 6.67 -12.91
CA SER A 83 -18.53 7.98 -12.69
C SER A 83 -19.22 8.12 -11.32
N TRP A 84 -19.07 7.14 -10.43
CA TRP A 84 -19.69 7.18 -9.10
C TRP A 84 -18.95 8.17 -8.18
N GLY A 85 -19.70 8.90 -7.37
CA GLY A 85 -19.16 9.93 -6.46
C GLY A 85 -18.66 9.35 -5.14
N ASN A 86 -17.89 8.27 -5.18
CA ASN A 86 -17.30 7.60 -4.01
C ASN A 86 -15.85 7.14 -4.31
N PHE A 87 -15.11 6.79 -3.26
CA PHE A 87 -13.74 6.27 -3.31
C PHE A 87 -12.75 7.15 -4.09
N GLY A 88 -13.01 8.46 -4.16
CA GLY A 88 -12.21 9.42 -4.91
C GLY A 88 -12.22 9.25 -6.44
N MET A 89 -12.83 8.19 -6.98
CA MET A 89 -12.71 7.78 -8.39
C MET A 89 -13.06 8.91 -9.36
N ARG A 90 -14.31 9.37 -9.37
CA ARG A 90 -14.79 10.39 -10.31
C ARG A 90 -14.04 11.72 -10.15
N ASP A 91 -13.80 12.14 -8.91
CA ASP A 91 -13.25 13.48 -8.65
C ASP A 91 -11.77 13.54 -9.10
N LEU A 92 -10.99 12.50 -8.80
CA LEU A 92 -9.57 12.41 -9.15
C LEU A 92 -9.33 11.95 -10.60
N SER A 93 -10.34 11.40 -11.27
CA SER A 93 -10.32 11.09 -12.70
C SER A 93 -11.12 12.05 -13.58
N SER A 94 -11.49 13.21 -13.04
CA SER A 94 -12.21 14.24 -13.80
C SER A 94 -11.32 14.86 -14.89
N GLU A 95 -11.93 15.19 -16.03
CA GLU A 95 -11.27 15.86 -17.15
C GLU A 95 -11.91 17.24 -17.40
N PRO A 96 -11.14 18.36 -17.35
CA PRO A 96 -9.71 18.44 -17.06
C PRO A 96 -9.39 18.09 -15.60
N ARG A 97 -8.17 17.59 -15.35
CA ARG A 97 -7.70 17.26 -14.00
C ARG A 97 -7.60 18.54 -13.17
N VAL A 98 -7.99 18.47 -11.90
CA VAL A 98 -7.95 19.59 -10.94
C VAL A 98 -7.11 19.22 -9.72
N ALA A 99 -6.69 20.24 -8.96
CA ALA A 99 -5.99 20.03 -7.71
C ALA A 99 -6.82 19.20 -6.72
N PHE A 100 -6.16 18.28 -6.02
CA PHE A 100 -6.82 17.44 -5.02
C PHE A 100 -7.39 18.31 -3.89
N ASN A 101 -8.61 17.98 -3.45
CA ASN A 101 -9.21 18.65 -2.31
C ASN A 101 -8.69 18.02 -1.01
N ASN A 102 -7.60 18.58 -0.46
CA ASN A 102 -7.00 18.10 0.78
C ASN A 102 -7.63 18.69 2.06
N THR A 103 -8.79 19.33 1.97
CA THR A 103 -9.45 19.89 3.17
C THR A 103 -10.16 18.81 3.97
N THR A 104 -10.31 19.01 5.28
CA THR A 104 -11.05 18.08 6.16
C THR A 104 -12.54 17.95 5.82
N GLY A 105 -13.11 18.90 5.07
CA GLY A 105 -14.48 18.85 4.58
C GLY A 105 -14.68 18.01 3.31
N TYR A 106 -13.62 17.43 2.73
CA TYR A 106 -13.74 16.65 1.50
C TYR A 106 -14.40 15.29 1.76
N SER A 107 -15.62 15.11 1.25
CA SER A 107 -16.43 13.91 1.52
C SER A 107 -15.93 12.62 0.86
N ASN A 108 -15.10 12.74 -0.17
CA ASN A 108 -14.49 11.61 -0.89
C ASN A 108 -13.00 11.46 -0.56
N ASN A 109 -12.60 11.84 0.66
CA ASN A 109 -11.24 11.66 1.12
C ASN A 109 -10.83 10.18 1.05
N VAL A 110 -9.65 9.93 0.50
CA VAL A 110 -9.05 8.58 0.33
C VAL A 110 -7.68 8.48 0.99
N THR A 111 -7.30 9.45 1.80
CA THR A 111 -5.94 9.60 2.33
C THR A 111 -5.86 9.44 3.84
N SER A 112 -6.81 10.00 4.60
CA SER A 112 -6.73 10.07 6.08
C SER A 112 -6.77 8.70 6.76
N SER A 113 -7.75 7.85 6.41
CA SER A 113 -7.86 6.52 7.01
C SER A 113 -6.67 5.63 6.64
N TYR A 114 -6.24 5.68 5.39
CA TYR A 114 -5.08 4.94 4.89
C TYR A 114 -3.79 5.36 5.61
N PHE A 115 -3.52 6.67 5.67
CA PHE A 115 -2.35 7.24 6.36
C PHE A 115 -2.31 6.81 7.82
N ASN A 116 -3.41 7.04 8.56
CA ASN A 116 -3.46 6.72 9.99
C ASN A 116 -3.34 5.22 10.26
N SER A 117 -3.95 4.36 9.43
CA SER A 117 -3.87 2.91 9.62
C SER A 117 -2.45 2.38 9.40
N LEU A 118 -1.70 2.94 8.44
CA LEU A 118 -0.28 2.58 8.26
C LEU A 118 0.60 3.07 9.41
N TYR A 119 0.32 4.22 10.04
CA TYR A 119 1.03 4.64 11.25
C TYR A 119 0.65 3.81 12.49
N SER A 120 -0.60 3.35 12.60
CA SER A 120 -0.98 2.36 13.61
C SER A 120 -0.19 1.06 13.41
N LEU A 121 -0.11 0.56 12.17
CA LEU A 121 0.71 -0.59 11.84
C LEU A 121 2.18 -0.39 12.18
N LEU A 122 2.77 0.78 11.87
CA LEU A 122 4.15 1.11 12.23
C LEU A 122 4.35 1.09 13.75
N THR A 123 3.40 1.64 14.52
CA THR A 123 3.44 1.64 15.98
C THR A 123 3.46 0.22 16.54
N ASP A 124 2.52 -0.62 16.10
CA ASP A 124 2.45 -2.03 16.51
C ASP A 124 3.76 -2.76 16.16
N SER A 125 4.29 -2.51 14.97
CA SER A 125 5.55 -3.09 14.49
C SER A 125 6.74 -2.69 15.35
N ASN A 126 6.83 -1.41 15.71
CA ASN A 126 7.86 -0.89 16.62
C ASN A 126 7.75 -1.56 18.00
N THR A 127 6.54 -1.70 18.54
CA THR A 127 6.31 -2.38 19.81
C THR A 127 6.81 -3.83 19.78
N LEU A 128 6.56 -4.57 18.69
CA LEU A 128 7.05 -5.94 18.54
C LEU A 128 8.59 -6.01 18.51
N VAL A 129 9.23 -5.15 17.71
CA VAL A 129 10.70 -5.10 17.62
C VAL A 129 11.30 -4.77 18.99
N THR A 130 10.79 -3.74 19.67
CA THR A 130 11.26 -3.35 21.01
C THR A 130 11.04 -4.44 22.04
N ALA A 131 9.92 -5.17 22.00
CA ALA A 131 9.67 -6.26 22.93
C ALA A 131 10.67 -7.41 22.76
N VAL A 132 10.97 -7.81 21.52
CA VAL A 132 11.97 -8.88 21.28
C VAL A 132 13.37 -8.42 21.69
N GLU A 133 13.78 -7.20 21.30
CA GLU A 133 15.09 -6.64 21.65
C GLU A 133 15.23 -6.38 23.16
N GLY A 134 14.13 -6.07 23.84
CA GLY A 134 14.03 -5.92 25.29
C GLY A 134 14.06 -7.24 26.07
N GLY A 135 14.04 -8.39 25.39
CA GLY A 135 14.13 -9.72 26.01
C GLY A 135 12.82 -10.31 26.49
N THR A 136 11.67 -9.90 25.92
CA THR A 136 10.39 -10.59 26.15
C THR A 136 10.48 -12.04 25.66
N GLU A 137 10.07 -12.98 26.51
CA GLU A 137 10.21 -14.42 26.27
C GLU A 137 9.09 -14.96 25.36
N PHE A 138 9.34 -14.96 24.06
CA PHE A 138 8.47 -15.59 23.06
C PHE A 138 8.85 -17.06 22.81
N SER A 139 7.89 -17.85 22.34
CA SER A 139 8.16 -19.22 21.84
C SER A 139 9.03 -19.22 20.58
N GLU A 140 8.80 -18.26 19.69
CA GLU A 140 9.46 -18.09 18.38
C GLU A 140 9.89 -16.61 18.21
N PRO A 141 10.88 -16.10 18.97
CA PRO A 141 11.22 -14.68 18.98
C PRO A 141 11.69 -14.15 17.63
N GLU A 142 12.37 -14.97 16.82
CA GLU A 142 12.82 -14.60 15.47
C GLU A 142 11.65 -14.43 14.51
N MET A 143 10.58 -15.24 14.64
CA MET A 143 9.35 -15.05 13.87
C MET A 143 8.69 -13.72 14.23
N ILE A 144 8.59 -13.40 15.52
CA ILE A 144 8.00 -12.14 15.99
C ILE A 144 8.82 -10.94 15.52
N LEU A 145 10.15 -11.01 15.62
CA LEU A 145 11.04 -9.96 15.15
C LEU A 145 10.91 -9.76 13.63
N MET A 146 10.86 -10.84 12.85
CA MET A 146 10.62 -10.78 11.41
C MET A 146 9.28 -10.09 11.10
N MET A 147 8.20 -10.46 11.80
CA MET A 147 6.88 -9.82 11.63
C MET A 147 6.92 -8.33 11.94
N GLY A 148 7.63 -7.92 13.00
CA GLY A 148 7.85 -6.50 13.34
C GLY A 148 8.62 -5.76 12.25
N LYS A 149 9.74 -6.29 11.77
CA LYS A 149 10.54 -5.68 10.68
C LYS A 149 9.77 -5.60 9.37
N MET A 150 9.03 -6.65 9.02
CA MET A 150 8.12 -6.66 7.88
C MET A 150 7.02 -5.60 8.02
N GLY A 151 6.42 -5.47 9.20
CA GLY A 151 5.39 -4.45 9.46
C GLY A 151 5.95 -3.02 9.35
N GLN A 152 7.18 -2.75 9.81
CA GLN A 152 7.88 -1.49 9.59
C GLN A 152 8.10 -1.21 8.08
N ALA A 153 8.55 -2.22 7.33
CA ALA A 153 8.77 -2.10 5.90
C ALA A 153 7.47 -1.82 5.12
N LEU A 154 6.41 -2.59 5.39
CA LEU A 154 5.13 -2.46 4.70
C LEU A 154 4.44 -1.14 5.05
N SER A 155 4.44 -0.71 6.32
CA SER A 155 3.84 0.56 6.74
C SER A 155 4.52 1.76 6.07
N VAL A 156 5.83 1.92 6.27
CA VAL A 156 6.61 3.04 5.72
C VAL A 156 6.66 2.99 4.19
N GLY A 157 6.81 1.80 3.63
CA GLY A 157 6.83 1.58 2.19
C GLY A 157 5.56 2.06 1.50
N TYR A 158 4.40 1.65 2.00
CA TYR A 158 3.11 2.02 1.42
C TYR A 158 2.71 3.47 1.72
N LEU A 159 3.25 4.10 2.77
CA LEU A 159 3.20 5.55 2.96
C LEU A 159 4.03 6.26 1.88
N ALA A 160 5.27 5.83 1.67
CA ALA A 160 6.18 6.40 0.68
C ALA A 160 5.71 6.21 -0.77
N LEU A 161 4.98 5.14 -1.10
CA LEU A 161 4.38 4.98 -2.44
C LEU A 161 3.35 6.07 -2.76
N VAL A 162 2.62 6.53 -1.75
CA VAL A 162 1.41 7.36 -1.88
C VAL A 162 1.65 8.83 -1.58
N PHE A 163 2.41 9.15 -0.52
CA PHE A 163 2.55 10.50 0.01
C PHE A 163 3.88 11.16 -0.37
N ASP A 164 3.94 12.50 -0.29
CA ASP A 164 5.15 13.30 -0.44
C ASP A 164 6.09 13.21 0.78
N ARG A 165 5.49 13.20 1.97
CA ARG A 165 6.20 13.22 3.26
C ARG A 165 5.79 12.06 4.17
N VAL A 166 6.75 11.56 4.93
CA VAL A 166 6.60 10.45 5.88
C VAL A 166 7.36 10.77 7.17
N TRP A 167 6.86 10.31 8.31
CA TRP A 167 7.49 10.46 9.63
C TRP A 167 8.04 9.12 10.08
N LEU A 168 9.35 9.07 10.34
CA LEU A 168 10.02 7.87 10.82
C LEU A 168 10.26 7.99 12.33
N TYR A 169 9.95 6.93 13.06
CA TYR A 169 10.22 6.84 14.49
C TYR A 169 10.31 5.38 14.93
N ASP A 170 10.94 5.16 16.07
CA ASP A 170 10.96 3.92 16.82
C ASP A 170 10.72 4.20 18.32
N ALA A 171 11.08 3.25 19.19
CA ALA A 171 10.93 3.40 20.63
C ALA A 171 11.88 4.44 21.25
N ASP A 172 13.00 4.74 20.60
CA ASP A 172 13.96 5.76 21.06
C ASP A 172 13.57 7.17 20.59
N GLY A 173 12.63 7.25 19.65
CA GLY A 173 12.00 8.48 19.21
C GLY A 173 12.06 8.68 17.69
N PRO A 174 11.99 9.93 17.22
CA PRO A 174 12.06 10.23 15.80
C PRO A 174 13.39 9.84 15.16
N ILE A 175 13.34 9.31 13.94
CA ILE A 175 14.50 8.85 13.18
C ILE A 175 14.78 9.81 12.03
N GLY A 176 16.06 10.17 11.86
CA GLY A 176 16.54 10.99 10.75
C GLY A 176 17.07 12.34 11.21
N ASP A 177 17.31 13.23 10.25
CA ASP A 177 17.93 14.54 10.51
C ASP A 177 16.95 15.57 11.09
N ASN A 178 15.65 15.37 10.92
CA ASN A 178 14.61 16.24 11.46
C ASN A 178 14.20 15.78 12.86
N GLU A 179 14.06 16.73 13.80
CA GLU A 179 13.65 16.46 15.19
C GLU A 179 12.26 15.81 15.29
N THR A 180 11.41 15.97 14.27
CA THR A 180 10.08 15.34 14.19
C THR A 180 10.12 13.96 13.55
N GLY A 181 11.22 13.57 12.90
CA GLY A 181 11.31 12.35 12.09
C GLY A 181 10.74 12.48 10.67
N GLU A 182 10.27 13.68 10.30
CA GLU A 182 9.78 13.99 8.96
C GLU A 182 10.89 13.84 7.91
N THR A 183 10.57 13.15 6.82
CA THR A 183 11.45 12.96 5.66
C THR A 183 10.65 12.86 4.36
N ASP A 184 11.36 12.90 3.23
CA ASP A 184 10.76 12.72 1.92
C ASP A 184 10.47 11.24 1.61
N TYR A 185 9.60 11.01 0.64
CA TYR A 185 9.19 9.67 0.21
C TYR A 185 10.37 8.78 -0.26
N ALA A 186 11.46 9.35 -0.79
CA ALA A 186 12.59 8.57 -1.30
C ALA A 186 13.45 8.03 -0.14
N THR A 187 13.72 8.88 0.85
CA THR A 187 14.44 8.52 2.08
C THR A 187 13.62 7.54 2.92
N ALA A 188 12.31 7.77 3.05
CA ALA A 188 11.40 6.84 3.70
C ALA A 188 11.38 5.46 3.00
N MET A 189 11.38 5.42 1.67
CA MET A 189 11.46 4.15 0.93
C MET A 189 12.79 3.43 1.16
N SER A 190 13.91 4.16 1.25
CA SER A 190 15.20 3.55 1.61
C SER A 190 15.14 2.89 2.99
N TYR A 191 14.59 3.59 3.99
CA TYR A 191 14.38 3.03 5.32
C TYR A 191 13.50 1.76 5.28
N ALA A 192 12.40 1.80 4.53
CA ALA A 192 11.48 0.68 4.40
C ALA A 192 12.16 -0.55 3.79
N LEU A 193 12.95 -0.36 2.73
CA LEU A 193 13.71 -1.45 2.09
C LEU A 193 14.80 -2.02 3.01
N ASP A 194 15.41 -1.20 3.87
CA ASP A 194 16.40 -1.69 4.84
C ASP A 194 15.74 -2.55 5.93
N ARG A 195 14.54 -2.17 6.41
CA ARG A 195 13.74 -3.03 7.32
C ARG A 195 13.25 -4.29 6.62
N LEU A 196 12.93 -4.21 5.33
CA LEU A 196 12.56 -5.36 4.52
C LEU A 196 13.72 -6.37 4.41
N ASP A 197 14.94 -5.88 4.14
CA ASP A 197 16.14 -6.71 4.06
C ASP A 197 16.49 -7.36 5.40
N GLU A 198 16.28 -6.64 6.52
CA GLU A 198 16.38 -7.24 7.85
C GLU A 198 15.36 -8.37 8.04
N ALA A 199 14.11 -8.17 7.65
CA ALA A 199 13.07 -9.21 7.73
C ALA A 199 13.41 -10.44 6.85
N ILE A 200 13.89 -10.21 5.62
CA ILE A 200 14.37 -11.27 4.72
C ILE A 200 15.51 -12.04 5.37
N SER A 201 16.52 -11.34 5.90
CA SER A 201 17.68 -11.97 6.55
C SER A 201 17.27 -12.80 7.77
N ILE A 202 16.28 -12.35 8.55
CA ILE A 202 15.77 -13.12 9.70
C ILE A 202 15.04 -14.38 9.19
N ALA A 203 14.21 -14.26 8.16
CA ALA A 203 13.48 -15.38 7.58
C ALA A 203 14.43 -16.45 6.99
N GLU A 204 15.45 -16.04 6.23
CA GLU A 204 16.45 -16.94 5.64
C GLU A 204 17.39 -17.57 6.68
N GLY A 205 17.68 -16.85 7.76
CA GLY A 205 18.54 -17.31 8.85
C GLY A 205 17.89 -18.31 9.80
N ASN A 206 16.56 -18.48 9.73
CA ASN A 206 15.78 -19.24 10.72
C ASN A 206 14.78 -20.19 10.07
N THR A 207 14.11 -20.99 10.89
CA THR A 207 13.10 -21.96 10.44
C THR A 207 11.87 -21.87 11.32
N PHE A 208 10.78 -21.38 10.74
CA PHE A 208 9.46 -21.32 11.35
C PHE A 208 8.40 -21.39 10.24
N ILE A 209 7.14 -21.52 10.64
CA ILE A 209 5.99 -21.44 9.75
C ILE A 209 4.99 -20.49 10.41
N LEU A 210 4.56 -19.45 9.70
CA LEU A 210 3.52 -18.57 10.22
C LEU A 210 2.23 -19.38 10.42
N PRO A 211 1.51 -19.18 11.52
CA PRO A 211 0.20 -19.79 11.73
C PRO A 211 -0.75 -19.54 10.54
N GLU A 212 -1.52 -20.56 10.17
CA GLU A 212 -2.51 -20.48 9.07
C GLU A 212 -3.52 -19.33 9.27
N THR A 213 -3.83 -19.01 10.52
CA THR A 213 -4.71 -17.90 10.89
C THR A 213 -4.11 -16.52 10.60
N TRP A 214 -2.78 -16.40 10.48
CA TRP A 214 -2.10 -15.14 10.19
C TRP A 214 -1.98 -14.88 8.69
N LEU A 215 -1.90 -15.96 7.89
CA LEU A 215 -1.81 -15.86 6.43
C LEU A 215 -2.40 -17.11 5.75
N PRO A 216 -3.71 -17.10 5.45
CA PRO A 216 -4.45 -18.30 5.06
C PRO A 216 -4.16 -18.74 3.62
N GLY A 217 -3.97 -20.05 3.43
CA GLY A 217 -3.80 -20.72 2.13
C GLY A 217 -2.40 -20.66 1.53
N VAL A 218 -1.43 -20.09 2.24
CA VAL A 218 -0.09 -19.81 1.71
C VAL A 218 0.94 -20.87 2.12
N ASN A 219 0.73 -21.59 3.23
CA ASN A 219 1.76 -22.40 3.88
C ASN A 219 3.06 -21.60 4.07
N ALA A 220 2.96 -20.55 4.88
CA ALA A 220 3.94 -19.50 5.05
C ALA A 220 5.18 -19.92 5.85
N SER A 221 5.98 -20.83 5.30
CA SER A 221 7.32 -21.14 5.82
C SER A 221 8.25 -19.92 5.77
N SER A 222 9.28 -19.88 6.62
CA SER A 222 10.26 -18.79 6.61
C SER A 222 10.88 -18.56 5.23
N SER A 223 11.18 -19.62 4.46
CA SER A 223 11.64 -19.50 3.06
C SER A 223 10.59 -18.91 2.13
N THR A 224 9.33 -19.32 2.25
CA THR A 224 8.23 -18.78 1.44
C THR A 224 8.00 -17.30 1.75
N ILE A 225 8.10 -16.91 3.02
CA ILE A 225 8.02 -15.51 3.43
C ILE A 225 9.20 -14.71 2.87
N ALA A 226 10.43 -15.23 2.89
CA ALA A 226 11.56 -14.57 2.27
C ALA A 226 11.32 -14.33 0.75
N GLU A 227 10.79 -15.30 0.02
CA GLU A 227 10.42 -15.14 -1.40
C GLU A 227 9.35 -14.04 -1.60
N ILE A 228 8.33 -14.00 -0.74
CA ILE A 228 7.28 -12.97 -0.77
C ILE A 228 7.88 -11.58 -0.49
N LEU A 229 8.72 -11.45 0.53
CA LEU A 229 9.36 -10.19 0.92
C LEU A 229 10.31 -9.67 -0.15
N ASN A 230 11.13 -10.54 -0.74
CA ASN A 230 11.95 -10.19 -1.91
C ASN A 230 11.08 -9.61 -3.05
N SER A 231 9.92 -10.22 -3.30
CA SER A 231 8.98 -9.76 -4.32
C SER A 231 8.39 -8.38 -4.01
N PHE A 232 8.03 -8.12 -2.75
CA PHE A 232 7.64 -6.78 -2.31
C PHE A 232 8.78 -5.77 -2.43
N GLY A 233 10.03 -6.18 -2.23
CA GLY A 233 11.21 -5.33 -2.44
C GLY A 233 11.30 -4.82 -3.87
N ALA A 234 11.11 -5.70 -4.86
CA ALA A 234 11.05 -5.32 -6.26
C ALA A 234 9.88 -4.35 -6.55
N ARG A 235 8.67 -4.68 -6.06
CA ARG A 235 7.46 -3.82 -6.19
C ARG A 235 7.70 -2.44 -5.62
N MET A 236 8.10 -2.36 -4.36
CA MET A 236 8.28 -1.11 -3.63
C MET A 236 9.36 -0.23 -4.28
N LEU A 237 10.48 -0.82 -4.69
CA LEU A 237 11.58 -0.06 -5.29
C LEU A 237 11.19 0.51 -6.66
N VAL A 238 10.56 -0.29 -7.54
CA VAL A 238 10.16 0.17 -8.88
C VAL A 238 8.95 1.10 -8.82
N CYS A 239 7.94 0.79 -8.00
CA CYS A 239 6.71 1.58 -7.93
C CYS A 239 6.89 2.92 -7.20
N ASN A 240 7.95 3.13 -6.42
CA ASN A 240 8.16 4.41 -5.72
C ASN A 240 8.47 5.58 -6.66
N VAL A 241 9.00 5.29 -7.85
CA VAL A 241 9.43 6.28 -8.85
C VAL A 241 8.29 7.22 -9.24
N ARG A 242 8.56 8.53 -9.25
CA ARG A 242 7.57 9.58 -9.57
C ARG A 242 7.56 10.02 -11.03
N ASN A 243 8.63 9.80 -11.78
CA ASN A 243 8.76 10.16 -13.21
C ASN A 243 9.93 9.42 -13.88
N SER A 244 10.05 9.53 -15.20
CA SER A 244 11.11 8.81 -15.94
C SER A 244 12.51 9.28 -15.58
N SER A 245 12.68 10.52 -15.12
CA SER A 245 13.97 11.03 -14.67
C SER A 245 14.46 10.28 -13.43
N GLU A 246 13.59 10.07 -12.44
CA GLU A 246 13.91 9.29 -11.25
C GLU A 246 14.17 7.82 -11.56
N LYS A 247 13.43 7.23 -12.51
CA LYS A 247 13.64 5.85 -12.99
C LYS A 247 15.09 5.58 -13.41
N THR A 248 15.76 6.55 -14.04
CA THR A 248 17.16 6.38 -14.47
C THR A 248 18.15 6.25 -13.31
N ASN A 249 17.75 6.57 -12.08
CA ASN A 249 18.62 6.63 -10.91
C ASN A 249 18.33 5.52 -9.88
N ILE A 250 17.33 4.66 -10.09
CA ILE A 250 17.07 3.56 -9.16
C ILE A 250 18.08 2.42 -9.30
N ASN A 251 18.24 1.64 -8.23
CA ASN A 251 19.18 0.53 -8.19
C ASN A 251 18.61 -0.72 -8.88
N TRP A 252 18.79 -0.82 -10.20
CA TRP A 252 18.36 -1.98 -10.99
C TRP A 252 19.06 -3.29 -10.63
N ASP A 253 20.26 -3.24 -10.03
CA ASP A 253 20.90 -4.44 -9.49
C ASP A 253 20.14 -4.99 -8.29
N ARG A 254 19.65 -4.11 -7.40
CA ARG A 254 18.81 -4.49 -6.26
C ARG A 254 17.45 -5.03 -6.72
N VAL A 255 16.83 -4.42 -7.74
CA VAL A 255 15.61 -4.98 -8.37
C VAL A 255 15.87 -6.40 -8.87
N LEU A 256 16.96 -6.59 -9.62
CA LEU A 256 17.27 -7.90 -10.19
C LEU A 256 17.54 -8.95 -9.09
N ALA A 257 18.24 -8.58 -8.00
CA ALA A 257 18.45 -9.45 -6.85
C ALA A 257 17.11 -9.90 -6.24
N TYR A 258 16.25 -8.94 -5.88
CA TYR A 258 14.90 -9.22 -5.37
C TYR A 258 14.08 -10.13 -6.29
N THR A 259 14.13 -9.91 -7.61
CA THR A 259 13.37 -10.76 -8.55
C THR A 259 13.95 -12.16 -8.75
N ASN A 260 15.24 -12.37 -8.47
CA ASN A 260 15.85 -13.70 -8.55
C ASN A 260 15.53 -14.55 -7.34
N ASP A 261 15.38 -13.93 -6.18
CA ASP A 261 15.09 -14.58 -4.90
C ASP A 261 13.60 -14.45 -4.50
N GLY A 262 12.76 -13.95 -5.41
CA GLY A 262 11.34 -13.74 -5.21
C GLY A 262 10.47 -14.97 -5.51
N ILE A 263 9.15 -14.77 -5.52
CA ILE A 263 8.16 -15.84 -5.68
C ILE A 263 8.31 -16.61 -7.00
N THR A 264 8.07 -17.91 -6.92
CA THR A 264 8.12 -18.80 -8.08
C THR A 264 6.73 -19.15 -8.64
N ALA A 265 5.67 -18.86 -7.89
CA ALA A 265 4.25 -19.00 -8.26
C ALA A 265 3.44 -17.89 -7.57
N ASP A 266 2.22 -17.63 -8.05
CA ASP A 266 1.35 -16.57 -7.53
C ASP A 266 1.17 -16.64 -6.00
N PHE A 267 1.41 -15.50 -5.34
CA PHE A 267 1.11 -15.33 -3.92
C PHE A 267 -0.39 -15.07 -3.77
N ASN A 268 -1.12 -16.14 -3.46
CA ASN A 268 -2.57 -16.12 -3.26
C ASN A 268 -2.91 -16.18 -1.78
N ILE A 269 -3.85 -15.34 -1.35
CA ILE A 269 -4.39 -15.36 0.01
C ILE A 269 -5.81 -15.91 -0.06
N THR A 270 -6.14 -16.88 0.79
CA THR A 270 -7.51 -17.43 0.86
C THR A 270 -8.42 -16.46 1.58
N MET A 271 -9.45 -16.00 0.89
CA MET A 271 -10.44 -15.07 1.44
C MET A 271 -11.49 -15.83 2.28
N ASP A 272 -12.11 -15.15 3.23
CA ASP A 272 -13.17 -15.70 4.09
C ASP A 272 -14.40 -14.79 4.23
N ASP A 273 -14.39 -13.61 3.59
CA ASP A 273 -15.44 -12.58 3.65
C ASP A 273 -15.70 -12.03 5.07
N ILE A 274 -14.76 -12.22 6.00
CA ILE A 274 -14.89 -11.82 7.40
C ILE A 274 -13.63 -11.06 7.86
N THR A 275 -12.49 -11.73 7.82
CA THR A 275 -11.17 -11.20 8.21
C THR A 275 -10.32 -10.92 6.98
N TRP A 276 -10.44 -11.76 5.94
CA TRP A 276 -9.73 -11.61 4.68
C TRP A 276 -10.72 -11.40 3.54
N TYR A 277 -10.72 -10.19 3.00
CA TYR A 277 -11.51 -9.81 1.84
C TYR A 277 -10.83 -8.64 1.11
N ASP A 278 -11.04 -8.55 -0.21
CA ASP A 278 -10.49 -7.50 -1.06
C ASP A 278 -11.62 -6.65 -1.64
N LEU A 279 -11.70 -5.39 -1.23
CA LEU A 279 -12.69 -4.48 -1.80
C LEU A 279 -12.17 -3.81 -3.07
N ILE A 280 -10.89 -3.43 -3.06
CA ILE A 280 -10.20 -2.71 -4.13
C ILE A 280 -8.84 -3.36 -4.40
N PRO A 281 -8.50 -3.75 -5.64
CA PRO A 281 -9.28 -3.56 -6.86
C PRO A 281 -10.28 -4.70 -7.15
N LYS A 282 -10.29 -5.78 -6.35
CA LYS A 282 -10.85 -7.07 -6.78
C LYS A 282 -12.37 -7.20 -6.64
N THR A 283 -13.04 -6.27 -5.96
CA THR A 283 -14.51 -6.22 -5.88
C THR A 283 -15.08 -5.02 -6.64
N TYR A 284 -14.96 -3.81 -6.11
CA TYR A 284 -15.76 -2.68 -6.63
C TYR A 284 -15.32 -2.16 -8.00
N LEU A 285 -14.08 -2.42 -8.43
CA LEU A 285 -13.61 -1.99 -9.75
C LEU A 285 -13.98 -2.98 -10.87
N VAL A 286 -14.43 -4.17 -10.49
CA VAL A 286 -14.84 -5.24 -11.43
C VAL A 286 -16.33 -5.58 -11.33
N TYR A 287 -16.99 -5.20 -10.23
CA TYR A 287 -18.38 -5.52 -9.97
C TYR A 287 -19.31 -4.96 -11.08
N PRO A 288 -20.20 -5.78 -11.66
CA PRO A 288 -21.11 -5.33 -12.71
C PRO A 288 -21.92 -4.10 -12.31
N GLY A 289 -21.80 -3.03 -13.11
CA GLY A 289 -22.48 -1.75 -12.89
C GLY A 289 -21.73 -0.77 -11.99
N TRP A 290 -20.60 -1.16 -11.41
CA TRP A 290 -19.77 -0.31 -10.58
C TRP A 290 -18.56 0.26 -11.34
N GLY A 291 -17.41 -0.41 -11.29
CA GLY A 291 -16.26 -0.10 -12.12
C GLY A 291 -16.37 -0.70 -13.52
N LYS A 292 -15.72 -0.06 -14.48
CA LYS A 292 -15.53 -0.55 -15.85
C LYS A 292 -14.05 -0.49 -16.21
N VAL A 293 -13.66 -1.20 -17.26
CA VAL A 293 -12.32 -1.12 -17.84
C VAL A 293 -12.27 0.12 -18.73
N ASP A 294 -11.24 0.94 -18.61
CA ASP A 294 -11.11 2.15 -19.40
C ASP A 294 -10.95 1.85 -20.90
N MET A 295 -11.46 2.73 -21.77
CA MET A 295 -11.36 2.57 -23.22
C MET A 295 -9.91 2.54 -23.71
N ARG A 296 -8.97 3.13 -22.98
CA ARG A 296 -7.54 2.99 -23.26
C ARG A 296 -7.08 1.53 -23.23
N ILE A 297 -7.48 0.77 -22.20
CA ILE A 297 -7.12 -0.65 -22.07
C ILE A 297 -7.78 -1.48 -23.16
N VAL A 298 -9.04 -1.17 -23.50
CA VAL A 298 -9.72 -1.81 -24.64
C VAL A 298 -8.98 -1.52 -25.95
N ASN A 299 -8.47 -0.30 -26.15
CA ASN A 299 -7.67 0.06 -27.31
C ASN A 299 -6.28 -0.61 -27.34
N LEU A 300 -5.66 -0.87 -26.18
CA LEU A 300 -4.43 -1.68 -26.11
C LEU A 300 -4.70 -3.11 -26.59
N LEU A 301 -5.84 -3.70 -26.21
CA LEU A 301 -6.23 -5.04 -26.68
C LEU A 301 -6.67 -5.03 -28.16
N ASP A 302 -7.42 -4.03 -28.59
CA ASP A 302 -7.86 -3.85 -29.98
C ASP A 302 -7.60 -2.41 -30.47
N PRO A 303 -6.52 -2.18 -31.23
CA PRO A 303 -6.19 -0.86 -31.75
C PRO A 303 -7.24 -0.22 -32.67
N ASN A 304 -8.25 -0.97 -33.14
CA ASN A 304 -9.36 -0.40 -33.93
C ASN A 304 -10.44 0.23 -33.06
N MET A 305 -10.48 -0.08 -31.77
CA MET A 305 -11.40 0.53 -30.82
C MET A 305 -10.89 1.93 -30.44
N PRO A 306 -11.77 2.92 -30.20
CA PRO A 306 -11.31 4.22 -29.76
C PRO A 306 -10.69 4.11 -28.37
N SER A 307 -9.56 4.77 -28.14
CA SER A 307 -8.92 4.87 -26.80
C SER A 307 -9.67 5.79 -25.84
N TYR A 308 -10.74 6.45 -26.30
CA TYR A 308 -11.52 7.41 -25.53
C TYR A 308 -12.96 7.51 -26.05
N TRP A 309 -13.91 7.72 -25.14
CA TRP A 309 -15.31 7.90 -25.51
C TRP A 309 -15.62 9.34 -25.94
N ALA A 310 -15.57 9.60 -27.24
CA ALA A 310 -15.94 10.89 -27.83
C ALA A 310 -17.46 11.18 -27.74
N ASN A 311 -17.83 12.47 -27.77
CA ASN A 311 -19.20 12.96 -27.56
C ASN A 311 -20.23 12.46 -28.60
N ASP A 312 -19.78 12.05 -29.78
CA ASP A 312 -20.62 11.52 -30.86
C ASP A 312 -20.81 10.00 -30.81
N LEU A 313 -20.09 9.32 -29.91
CA LEU A 313 -20.22 7.88 -29.70
C LEU A 313 -21.42 7.56 -28.80
N THR A 314 -22.28 6.67 -29.29
CA THR A 314 -23.47 6.21 -28.58
C THR A 314 -23.45 4.70 -28.32
N ASN A 315 -22.74 3.95 -29.16
CA ASN A 315 -22.48 2.53 -28.98
C ASN A 315 -21.18 2.15 -29.71
N LEU A 316 -20.43 1.20 -29.15
CA LEU A 316 -19.25 0.61 -29.78
C LEU A 316 -19.50 -0.87 -30.05
N PRO A 317 -18.97 -1.42 -31.16
CA PRO A 317 -19.00 -2.86 -31.39
C PRO A 317 -18.18 -3.58 -30.31
N GLU A 318 -18.32 -4.89 -30.25
CA GLU A 318 -17.41 -5.72 -29.48
C GLU A 318 -16.01 -5.68 -30.14
N ALA A 319 -14.98 -5.48 -29.33
CA ALA A 319 -13.57 -5.46 -29.69
C ALA A 319 -13.11 -6.84 -30.18
N THR A 320 -12.10 -6.84 -31.03
CA THR A 320 -11.43 -8.05 -31.53
C THR A 320 -9.93 -7.93 -31.28
N SER A 321 -9.34 -8.89 -30.58
CA SER A 321 -7.92 -8.87 -30.25
C SER A 321 -7.19 -10.09 -30.80
N ALA A 322 -5.88 -9.93 -31.04
CA ALA A 322 -4.97 -11.05 -31.19
C ALA A 322 -4.60 -11.68 -29.84
N ASP A 323 -4.79 -10.94 -28.74
CA ASP A 323 -4.57 -11.41 -27.38
C ASP A 323 -5.80 -12.20 -26.90
N ALA A 324 -5.58 -13.48 -26.58
CA ALA A 324 -6.64 -14.36 -26.10
C ALA A 324 -7.24 -13.91 -24.76
N ARG A 325 -6.54 -13.06 -23.99
CA ARG A 325 -7.02 -12.55 -22.70
C ARG A 325 -8.21 -11.61 -22.84
N LEU A 326 -8.43 -10.98 -24.00
CA LEU A 326 -9.66 -10.22 -24.22
C LEU A 326 -10.90 -11.11 -24.01
N GLU A 327 -10.87 -12.36 -24.46
CA GLU A 327 -11.99 -13.30 -24.32
C GLU A 327 -12.06 -13.92 -22.92
N THR A 328 -10.93 -14.15 -22.25
CA THR A 328 -10.92 -14.83 -20.94
C THR A 328 -11.09 -13.89 -19.76
N ASP A 329 -10.62 -12.64 -19.87
CA ASP A 329 -10.45 -11.75 -18.72
C ASP A 329 -11.39 -10.52 -18.76
N TYR A 330 -11.99 -10.23 -19.90
CA TYR A 330 -12.84 -9.06 -20.12
C TYR A 330 -14.22 -9.46 -20.65
N GLU A 331 -15.24 -8.67 -20.31
CA GLU A 331 -16.60 -8.88 -20.82
C GLU A 331 -17.14 -7.61 -21.47
N TYR A 332 -17.65 -7.76 -22.69
CA TYR A 332 -18.41 -6.73 -23.38
C TYR A 332 -19.81 -6.55 -22.77
N THR A 333 -20.15 -5.30 -22.49
CA THR A 333 -21.43 -4.85 -21.95
C THR A 333 -22.05 -3.89 -22.95
N SER A 334 -23.24 -4.19 -23.47
CA SER A 334 -23.89 -3.38 -24.53
C SER A 334 -24.48 -2.06 -24.05
N SER A 335 -24.23 -1.65 -22.80
CA SER A 335 -24.77 -0.42 -22.21
C SER A 335 -23.80 0.25 -21.26
N ASN A 336 -23.90 1.58 -21.15
CA ASN A 336 -23.23 2.38 -20.14
C ASN A 336 -24.23 2.75 -19.04
N SER A 337 -23.87 2.46 -17.79
CA SER A 337 -24.67 2.79 -16.59
C SER A 337 -24.35 4.18 -16.02
N PHE A 338 -23.32 4.83 -16.54
CA PHE A 338 -22.83 6.12 -16.08
C PHE A 338 -23.66 7.29 -16.62
N SER A 339 -23.71 8.39 -15.86
CA SER A 339 -24.43 9.59 -16.28
C SER A 339 -23.57 10.44 -17.23
N PRO A 340 -24.06 10.84 -18.41
CA PRO A 340 -23.35 11.75 -19.31
C PRO A 340 -22.96 13.08 -18.66
N ASP A 341 -23.77 13.58 -17.73
CA ASP A 341 -23.51 14.84 -16.99
C ASP A 341 -22.26 14.76 -16.10
N ARG A 342 -21.74 13.55 -15.86
CA ARG A 342 -20.52 13.32 -15.07
C ARG A 342 -19.27 13.13 -15.93
N GLY A 343 -19.38 13.32 -17.24
CA GLY A 343 -18.30 13.17 -18.19
C GLY A 343 -18.40 11.87 -18.99
N LEU A 344 -18.47 12.02 -20.32
CA LEU A 344 -18.47 10.87 -21.24
C LEU A 344 -17.13 10.15 -21.25
N TYR A 345 -16.03 10.78 -20.83
CA TYR A 345 -14.74 10.11 -20.65
C TYR A 345 -14.76 8.93 -19.69
N HIS A 346 -15.76 8.84 -18.80
CA HIS A 346 -15.93 7.67 -17.95
C HIS A 346 -16.57 6.46 -18.65
N PHE A 347 -17.07 6.63 -19.87
CA PHE A 347 -17.89 5.61 -20.52
C PHE A 347 -17.01 4.51 -21.10
N SER A 348 -17.47 3.27 -20.92
CA SER A 348 -16.85 2.09 -21.52
C SER A 348 -17.89 1.00 -21.75
N ASN A 349 -17.67 0.19 -22.78
CA ASN A 349 -18.45 -1.03 -23.00
C ASN A 349 -17.80 -2.27 -22.38
N TYR A 350 -16.76 -2.14 -21.56
CA TYR A 350 -16.04 -3.31 -21.00
C TYR A 350 -15.94 -3.27 -19.49
N ARG A 351 -15.92 -4.46 -18.88
CA ARG A 351 -15.43 -4.67 -17.52
C ARG A 351 -14.43 -5.82 -17.47
N TYR A 352 -13.74 -5.95 -16.36
CA TYR A 352 -12.82 -7.05 -16.10
C TYR A 352 -13.58 -8.20 -15.43
N SER A 353 -13.84 -9.29 -16.18
CA SER A 353 -14.63 -10.44 -15.72
C SER A 353 -13.78 -11.58 -15.15
N ARG A 354 -12.44 -11.50 -15.24
CA ARG A 354 -11.53 -12.53 -14.68
C ARG A 354 -11.80 -12.84 -13.20
N LEU A 355 -12.31 -11.87 -12.45
CA LEU A 355 -12.58 -11.97 -11.02
C LEU A 355 -14.04 -12.29 -10.68
N ASP A 356 -14.86 -12.68 -11.66
CA ASP A 356 -16.28 -13.02 -11.47
C ASP A 356 -16.49 -14.14 -10.44
N ASP A 357 -15.63 -15.16 -10.45
CA ASP A 357 -15.67 -16.25 -9.47
C ASP A 357 -15.47 -15.71 -8.04
N TYR A 358 -14.56 -14.74 -7.86
CA TYR A 358 -14.30 -14.15 -6.55
C TYR A 358 -15.49 -13.32 -6.06
N ILE A 359 -16.04 -12.44 -6.89
CA ILE A 359 -17.20 -11.60 -6.51
C ILE A 359 -18.52 -12.39 -6.46
N THR A 360 -18.48 -13.69 -6.78
CA THR A 360 -19.60 -14.61 -6.62
C THR A 360 -19.46 -15.42 -5.33
N GLU A 361 -18.29 -16.01 -5.09
CA GLU A 361 -18.05 -16.96 -3.99
C GLU A 361 -17.48 -16.31 -2.72
N TRP A 362 -16.79 -15.16 -2.84
CA TRP A 362 -16.19 -14.32 -1.78
C TRP A 362 -15.12 -14.98 -0.90
N THR A 363 -15.00 -16.30 -0.96
CA THR A 363 -14.26 -17.16 -0.03
C THR A 363 -13.22 -18.04 -0.75
N ILE A 364 -12.80 -17.61 -1.95
CA ILE A 364 -11.77 -18.28 -2.75
C ILE A 364 -10.43 -17.55 -2.65
N PRO A 365 -9.31 -18.21 -2.97
CA PRO A 365 -8.02 -17.55 -3.05
C PRO A 365 -7.99 -16.44 -4.09
N VAL A 366 -7.37 -15.31 -3.75
CA VAL A 366 -7.11 -14.21 -4.68
C VAL A 366 -5.63 -13.84 -4.68
N THR A 367 -5.12 -13.44 -5.84
CA THR A 367 -3.70 -13.12 -6.04
C THR A 367 -3.36 -11.72 -5.54
N GLU A 368 -2.45 -11.63 -4.58
CA GLU A 368 -1.92 -10.34 -4.11
C GLU A 368 -0.67 -9.92 -4.88
N LEU A 369 0.23 -10.87 -5.16
CA LEU A 369 1.41 -10.65 -5.98
C LEU A 369 1.50 -11.79 -6.99
N SER A 370 1.43 -11.46 -8.27
CA SER A 370 1.48 -12.46 -9.34
C SER A 370 2.92 -12.75 -9.74
N LYS A 371 3.20 -13.96 -10.20
CA LYS A 371 4.50 -14.29 -10.78
C LYS A 371 4.82 -13.38 -11.98
N SER A 372 3.81 -13.10 -12.82
CA SER A 372 3.96 -12.21 -13.98
C SER A 372 4.40 -10.80 -13.60
N GLU A 373 3.93 -10.28 -12.47
CA GLU A 373 4.36 -8.99 -11.94
C GLU A 373 5.87 -9.01 -11.64
N LEU A 374 6.35 -10.04 -10.95
CA LEU A 374 7.77 -10.20 -10.64
C LEU A 374 8.63 -10.39 -11.89
N ASP A 375 8.15 -11.19 -12.84
CA ASP A 375 8.81 -11.40 -14.13
C ASP A 375 8.94 -10.08 -14.91
N MET A 376 7.95 -9.18 -14.82
CA MET A 376 8.01 -7.87 -15.47
C MET A 376 8.96 -6.90 -14.76
N TYR A 377 9.16 -7.01 -13.44
CA TYR A 377 10.25 -6.28 -12.75
C TYR A 377 11.62 -6.81 -13.18
N LYS A 378 11.75 -8.13 -13.33
CA LYS A 378 12.99 -8.77 -13.79
C LYS A 378 13.35 -8.37 -15.21
N ALA A 379 12.40 -8.45 -16.14
CA ALA A 379 12.59 -8.06 -17.53
C ALA A 379 12.98 -6.57 -17.63
N GLU A 380 12.34 -5.70 -16.85
CA GLU A 380 12.69 -4.27 -16.82
C GLU A 380 14.09 -4.04 -16.26
N ALA A 381 14.50 -4.74 -15.20
CA ALA A 381 15.85 -4.64 -14.65
C ALA A 381 16.90 -5.09 -15.68
N LEU A 382 16.67 -6.19 -16.38
CA LEU A 382 17.54 -6.68 -17.46
C LEU A 382 17.63 -5.69 -18.62
N LEU A 383 16.49 -5.11 -19.04
CA LEU A 383 16.45 -4.06 -20.05
C LEU A 383 17.31 -2.85 -19.68
N ASN A 384 17.17 -2.33 -18.46
CA ASN A 384 17.95 -1.19 -17.98
C ASN A 384 19.45 -1.51 -17.83
N LYS A 385 19.79 -2.79 -17.70
CA LYS A 385 21.17 -3.30 -17.69
C LYS A 385 21.70 -3.63 -19.10
N ASN A 386 20.93 -3.34 -20.16
CA ASN A 386 21.22 -3.66 -21.56
C ASN A 386 21.32 -5.17 -21.86
N ASP A 387 20.71 -6.03 -21.05
CA ASP A 387 20.57 -7.46 -21.34
C ASP A 387 19.24 -7.73 -22.06
N LEU A 388 19.23 -7.43 -23.37
CA LEU A 388 18.03 -7.54 -24.20
C LEU A 388 17.58 -9.00 -24.38
N SER A 389 18.53 -9.93 -24.52
CA SER A 389 18.23 -11.35 -24.69
C SER A 389 17.63 -11.94 -23.41
N GLY A 390 18.19 -11.59 -22.24
CA GLY A 390 17.62 -11.96 -20.95
C GLY A 390 16.21 -11.39 -20.76
N ALA A 391 16.01 -10.11 -21.04
CA ALA A 391 14.71 -9.46 -20.91
C ALA A 391 13.63 -10.09 -21.81
N ALA A 392 13.92 -10.28 -23.11
CA ALA A 392 13.01 -10.93 -24.04
C ALA A 392 12.69 -12.37 -23.61
N SER A 393 13.69 -13.13 -23.14
CA SER A 393 13.50 -14.51 -22.67
C SER A 393 12.54 -14.60 -21.48
N VAL A 394 12.63 -13.65 -20.53
CA VAL A 394 11.70 -13.60 -19.38
C VAL A 394 10.26 -13.36 -19.86
N ILE A 395 10.05 -12.39 -20.75
CA ILE A 395 8.71 -12.06 -21.28
C ILE A 395 8.13 -13.23 -22.08
N ASN A 396 8.93 -13.84 -22.95
CA ASN A 396 8.49 -14.92 -23.85
C ASN A 396 8.21 -16.24 -23.10
N ALA A 397 8.78 -16.42 -21.92
CA ALA A 397 8.44 -17.54 -21.03
C ALA A 397 7.15 -17.29 -20.21
N GLY A 398 6.65 -16.06 -20.18
CA GLY A 398 5.57 -15.61 -19.30
C GLY A 398 4.17 -15.64 -19.91
N THR A 399 3.28 -14.83 -19.35
CA THR A 399 1.84 -14.79 -19.69
C THR A 399 1.53 -14.25 -21.07
N ARG A 400 2.41 -13.45 -21.65
CA ARG A 400 2.30 -12.98 -23.05
C ARG A 400 2.05 -14.13 -24.02
N THR A 401 2.86 -15.18 -23.93
CA THR A 401 2.80 -16.35 -24.82
C THR A 401 1.88 -17.43 -24.27
N THR A 402 1.95 -17.70 -22.96
CA THR A 402 1.22 -18.83 -22.34
C THR A 402 -0.27 -18.58 -22.12
N ARG A 403 -0.68 -17.32 -21.90
CA ARG A 403 -2.09 -16.93 -21.78
C ARG A 403 -2.56 -16.11 -22.97
N GLY A 404 -1.78 -15.08 -23.35
CA GLY A 404 -2.16 -14.16 -24.42
C GLY A 404 -2.07 -14.75 -25.82
N ASN A 405 -1.34 -15.86 -26.02
CA ASN A 405 -1.03 -16.43 -27.34
C ASN A 405 -0.40 -15.41 -28.31
N LEU A 406 0.24 -14.37 -27.76
CA LEU A 406 0.92 -13.35 -28.54
C LEU A 406 2.28 -13.87 -29.03
N PRO A 407 2.80 -13.33 -30.16
CA PRO A 407 4.14 -13.67 -30.61
C PRO A 407 5.22 -13.32 -29.59
N ASP A 408 6.31 -14.08 -29.65
CA ASP A 408 7.55 -13.77 -28.96
C ASP A 408 8.02 -12.35 -29.28
N VAL A 409 8.51 -11.67 -28.25
CA VAL A 409 9.14 -10.36 -28.32
C VAL A 409 10.55 -10.52 -28.87
N GLU A 410 10.89 -9.68 -29.84
CA GLU A 410 12.23 -9.60 -30.42
C GLU A 410 13.23 -8.95 -29.45
N GLU A 411 14.53 -9.26 -29.59
CA GLU A 411 15.59 -8.74 -28.72
C GLU A 411 15.95 -7.27 -29.03
N ASN A 412 14.98 -6.37 -28.94
CA ASN A 412 15.21 -4.93 -29.13
C ASN A 412 14.52 -4.10 -28.04
N THR A 413 15.14 -2.96 -27.70
CA THR A 413 14.73 -2.10 -26.58
C THR A 413 13.27 -1.67 -26.65
N THR A 414 12.77 -1.28 -27.82
CA THR A 414 11.40 -0.76 -27.98
C THR A 414 10.37 -1.86 -27.80
N GLU A 415 10.49 -2.98 -28.51
CA GLU A 415 9.54 -4.10 -28.38
C GLU A 415 9.54 -4.69 -26.96
N ILE A 416 10.71 -4.78 -26.31
CA ILE A 416 10.81 -5.24 -24.91
C ILE A 416 10.11 -4.25 -23.97
N PHE A 417 10.36 -2.96 -24.11
CA PHE A 417 9.71 -1.94 -23.30
C PHE A 417 8.19 -1.97 -23.48
N ASP A 418 7.73 -1.98 -24.74
CA ASP A 418 6.31 -2.00 -25.07
C ASP A 418 5.64 -3.27 -24.52
N ALA A 419 6.30 -4.42 -24.59
CA ALA A 419 5.79 -5.66 -24.03
C ALA A 419 5.73 -5.65 -22.49
N ILE A 420 6.74 -5.10 -21.81
CA ILE A 420 6.71 -4.94 -20.34
C ILE A 420 5.53 -4.05 -19.93
N PHE A 421 5.37 -2.91 -20.57
CA PHE A 421 4.28 -1.98 -20.30
C PHE A 421 2.92 -2.63 -20.57
N TYR A 422 2.80 -3.34 -21.70
CA TYR A 422 1.58 -4.05 -22.07
C TYR A 422 1.18 -5.10 -21.03
N GLU A 423 2.11 -5.98 -20.63
CA GLU A 423 1.82 -7.01 -19.62
C GLU A 423 1.43 -6.39 -18.28
N ARG A 424 2.05 -5.28 -17.87
CA ARG A 424 1.68 -4.55 -16.63
C ARG A 424 0.26 -4.00 -16.66
N MET A 425 -0.24 -3.61 -17.83
CA MET A 425 -1.60 -3.06 -17.98
C MET A 425 -2.67 -4.14 -18.17
N ILE A 426 -2.32 -5.28 -18.78
CA ILE A 426 -3.30 -6.32 -19.16
C ILE A 426 -3.35 -7.48 -18.16
N GLU A 427 -2.19 -8.00 -17.73
CA GLU A 427 -2.15 -9.28 -17.03
C GLU A 427 -2.55 -9.16 -15.55
N PHE A 428 -2.00 -8.18 -14.85
CA PHE A 428 -2.06 -8.10 -13.37
C PHE A 428 -2.46 -6.73 -12.84
N ALA A 429 -3.14 -5.91 -13.65
CA ALA A 429 -3.58 -4.58 -13.23
C ALA A 429 -4.61 -4.59 -12.08
N TYR A 430 -5.21 -5.76 -11.78
CA TYR A 430 -6.22 -5.95 -10.72
C TYR A 430 -5.72 -6.87 -9.58
N THR A 431 -4.41 -7.06 -9.42
CA THR A 431 -3.86 -7.81 -8.27
C THR A 431 -3.62 -6.87 -7.09
N GLY A 432 -2.55 -6.07 -7.13
CA GLY A 432 -2.16 -5.17 -6.05
C GLY A 432 -2.74 -3.76 -6.17
N MET A 433 -2.75 -3.02 -5.06
CA MET A 433 -3.19 -1.63 -5.04
C MET A 433 -2.27 -0.73 -5.89
N GLY A 434 -2.86 0.01 -6.84
CA GLY A 434 -2.19 1.14 -7.50
C GLY A 434 -1.08 0.78 -8.49
N LEU A 435 -0.86 -0.50 -8.80
CA LEU A 435 0.23 -0.95 -9.71
C LEU A 435 0.25 -0.18 -11.03
N SER A 436 -0.92 -0.02 -11.65
CA SER A 436 -1.02 0.70 -12.92
C SER A 436 -0.77 2.19 -12.81
N PHE A 437 -1.14 2.82 -11.68
CA PHE A 437 -0.83 4.22 -11.43
C PHE A 437 0.68 4.43 -11.31
N PHE A 438 1.36 3.57 -10.55
CA PHE A 438 2.79 3.66 -10.36
C PHE A 438 3.55 3.43 -11.66
N GLU A 439 3.07 2.51 -12.52
CA GLU A 439 3.63 2.33 -13.86
C GLU A 439 3.47 3.58 -14.73
N MET A 440 2.24 4.09 -14.83
CA MET A 440 1.95 5.28 -15.63
C MET A 440 2.70 6.52 -15.12
N ARG A 441 2.87 6.63 -13.80
CA ARG A 441 3.64 7.68 -13.14
C ARG A 441 5.11 7.61 -13.53
N LYS A 442 5.72 6.44 -13.36
CA LYS A 442 7.14 6.17 -13.66
C LYS A 442 7.48 6.47 -15.13
N GLU A 443 6.57 6.21 -16.07
CA GLU A 443 6.79 6.43 -17.51
C GLU A 443 6.30 7.80 -18.03
N ASP A 444 5.89 8.72 -17.15
CA ASP A 444 5.34 10.05 -17.51
C ASP A 444 4.09 9.98 -18.41
N LEU A 445 3.27 8.93 -18.25
CA LEU A 445 2.08 8.66 -19.07
C LEU A 445 0.76 9.06 -18.39
N LEU A 446 0.75 9.40 -17.10
CA LEU A 446 -0.46 9.93 -16.44
C LEU A 446 -0.97 11.18 -17.16
N GLN A 447 -2.29 11.35 -17.30
CA GLN A 447 -2.87 12.54 -17.94
C GLN A 447 -2.36 13.83 -17.30
N GLU A 448 -2.18 14.87 -18.11
CA GLU A 448 -1.77 16.20 -17.67
C GLU A 448 -2.64 16.69 -16.48
N GLY A 449 -1.97 17.20 -15.44
CA GLY A 449 -2.60 17.66 -14.21
C GLY A 449 -2.91 16.56 -13.19
N THR A 450 -2.67 15.29 -13.47
CA THR A 450 -2.79 14.21 -12.47
C THR A 450 -1.69 14.38 -11.41
N LEU A 451 -2.03 14.43 -10.12
CA LEU A 451 -1.03 14.45 -9.05
C LEU A 451 -0.14 13.20 -9.09
N LEU A 452 1.15 13.35 -8.80
CA LEU A 452 2.12 12.24 -8.79
C LEU A 452 2.28 11.62 -7.39
N HIS A 453 1.80 12.29 -6.36
CA HIS A 453 1.74 11.83 -4.98
C HIS A 453 0.73 12.68 -4.20
N PHE A 454 0.14 12.14 -3.15
CA PHE A 454 -0.78 12.87 -2.28
C PHE A 454 -0.02 13.74 -1.29
N PRO A 455 -0.56 14.93 -0.94
CA PRO A 455 -0.07 15.67 0.22
C PRO A 455 -0.41 14.91 1.50
N VAL A 456 0.24 15.28 2.59
CA VAL A 456 -0.14 14.85 3.94
C VAL A 456 -1.62 15.15 4.18
N PRO A 457 -2.41 14.19 4.70
CA PRO A 457 -3.84 14.38 4.84
C PRO A 457 -4.18 15.63 5.64
N GLY A 458 -5.14 16.43 5.17
CA GLY A 458 -5.56 17.64 5.86
C GLY A 458 -5.94 17.46 7.33
N THR A 459 -6.54 16.31 7.68
CA THR A 459 -6.84 15.96 9.08
C THR A 459 -5.58 15.84 9.94
N SER A 460 -4.49 15.37 9.35
CA SER A 460 -3.20 15.23 10.03
C SER A 460 -2.52 16.60 10.14
N LEU A 461 -2.62 17.45 9.11
CA LEU A 461 -2.12 18.84 9.13
C LEU A 461 -2.79 19.68 10.22
N ASP A 462 -4.10 19.52 10.42
CA ASP A 462 -4.83 20.15 11.53
C ASP A 462 -4.29 19.71 12.91
N ALA A 463 -3.80 18.46 13.03
CA ALA A 463 -3.27 17.91 14.28
C ALA A 463 -1.83 18.35 14.57
N ILE A 464 -1.00 18.60 13.54
CA ILE A 464 0.38 19.11 13.64
C ILE A 464 0.48 20.64 13.41
N PRO A 465 -0.60 21.38 13.68
CA PRO A 465 -0.92 22.73 13.18
C PRO A 465 -0.12 23.28 11.98
N GLU A 466 -0.07 22.54 10.87
CA GLU A 466 0.55 22.99 9.60
C GLU A 466 -0.50 23.56 8.63
N GLU A 467 -0.06 24.44 7.71
CA GLU A 467 -0.94 24.96 6.66
C GLU A 467 -1.32 23.87 5.65
N TYR A 468 -2.57 23.91 5.18
CA TYR A 468 -3.03 23.03 4.10
C TYR A 468 -2.25 23.29 2.81
N TYR A 469 -1.84 22.20 2.15
CA TYR A 469 -1.27 22.21 0.81
C TYR A 469 -1.83 21.05 -0.03
N THR A 470 -1.61 21.13 -1.34
CA THR A 470 -2.13 20.13 -2.29
C THR A 470 -1.39 20.16 -3.62
N TYR A 471 -1.67 19.15 -4.46
CA TYR A 471 -1.08 18.92 -5.76
C TYR A 471 -2.14 18.59 -6.83
N GLY A 472 -1.74 18.60 -8.09
CA GLY A 472 -2.61 18.29 -9.24
C GLY A 472 -3.24 19.53 -9.86
N GLY A 473 -3.86 19.36 -11.03
CA GLY A 473 -4.26 20.43 -11.93
C GLY A 473 -3.05 21.27 -12.32
N THR A 474 -2.82 22.36 -11.59
CA THR A 474 -1.65 23.24 -11.74
C THR A 474 -0.99 23.59 -10.40
N SER A 475 -1.31 22.85 -9.33
CA SER A 475 -0.76 23.05 -7.98
C SER A 475 0.46 22.14 -7.77
N GLY A 476 1.56 22.74 -7.31
CA GLY A 476 2.87 22.07 -7.17
C GLY A 476 3.85 22.40 -8.29
N GLU A 477 4.98 21.70 -8.32
CA GLU A 477 5.98 21.79 -9.37
C GLU A 477 5.63 20.85 -10.56
N PRO A 478 5.55 21.38 -11.81
CA PRO A 478 5.26 20.57 -12.98
C PRO A 478 6.30 19.45 -13.20
N GLY A 479 5.85 18.23 -13.45
CA GLY A 479 6.70 17.06 -13.68
C GLY A 479 7.29 16.43 -12.40
N LYS A 480 7.01 17.02 -11.22
CA LYS A 480 7.40 16.45 -9.92
C LYS A 480 6.22 16.18 -9.01
N ASP A 481 5.29 17.14 -8.93
CA ASP A 481 4.11 17.05 -8.07
C ASP A 481 2.85 16.70 -8.86
N TYR A 482 2.81 17.09 -10.13
CA TYR A 482 1.75 16.73 -11.07
C TYR A 482 2.31 16.43 -12.46
N SER A 483 1.62 15.56 -13.19
CA SER A 483 1.99 15.16 -14.55
C SER A 483 1.88 16.34 -15.52
N THR A 484 2.91 16.53 -16.33
CA THR A 484 2.88 17.37 -17.53
C THR A 484 2.83 16.55 -18.82
N GLY A 485 2.83 15.22 -18.68
CA GLY A 485 2.77 14.29 -19.78
C GLY A 485 1.32 13.87 -20.07
N GLY A 486 1.20 12.63 -20.51
CA GLY A 486 -0.08 12.06 -20.89
C GLY A 486 0.12 11.06 -22.01
N TRP A 487 -0.58 9.94 -21.91
CA TRP A 487 -0.70 8.98 -23.01
C TRP A 487 -1.54 9.53 -24.19
N ARG A 488 -2.25 10.65 -23.99
CA ARG A 488 -3.12 11.31 -24.98
C ARG A 488 -2.68 12.74 -25.28
#